data_AF-A0A6G7CFV6-F1
#
_entry.id   AF-A0A6G7CFV6-F1
#
_cell.length_a   1.000
_cell.length_b   1.000
_cell.length_c   1.000
_cell.angle_alpha   90.00
_cell.angle_beta   90.00
_cell.angle_gamma   90.00
#
_symmetry.space_group_name_H-M   'P 1'
#
loop_
_entity.id
_entity.type
_entity.pdbx_description
1 polymer ?
#
loop_
_entity_poly.entity_id
_entity_poly.type
_entity_poly.pdbx_seq_one_letter_code
_entity_poly.pdbx_strand_id
1 'polypeptide(L)'
;MKYVFLMLVTLSTVVGCANPEPLGYHQNLVKQQQIYNPNATLENLEVIPEGNGEKMEGVYSTYTGKKGESLQSANSQVLTGFAN
;
A
#
# COMPACT_ATOMS: atom_id res chain seq x y z
N MET A 1 -5.09 30.72 31.64
CA MET A 1 -6.17 29.90 31.03
C MET A 1 -6.14 29.92 29.50
N LYS A 2 -6.24 31.09 28.84
CA LYS A 2 -6.26 31.21 27.36
C LYS A 2 -5.03 30.61 26.65
N TYR A 3 -3.83 30.83 27.19
CA TYR A 3 -2.58 30.29 26.63
C TYR A 3 -2.41 28.78 26.87
N VAL A 4 -2.97 28.26 27.96
CA VAL A 4 -2.94 26.82 28.29
C VAL A 4 -3.83 26.05 27.32
N PHE A 5 -5.02 26.59 27.02
CA PHE A 5 -5.91 26.01 26.02
C PHE A 5 -5.28 25.98 24.62
N LEU A 6 -4.62 27.08 24.23
CA LEU A 6 -3.96 27.20 22.93
C LEU A 6 -2.76 26.23 22.80
N MET A 7 -2.01 26.03 23.88
CA MET A 7 -0.93 25.04 23.95
C MET A 7 -1.42 23.59 23.87
N LEU A 8 -2.56 23.28 24.47
CA LEU A 8 -3.16 21.94 24.41
C LEU A 8 -3.66 21.60 23.00
N VAL A 9 -4.26 22.57 22.31
CA VAL A 9 -4.73 22.40 20.92
C VAL A 9 -3.54 22.16 19.98
N THR A 10 -2.46 22.92 20.09
CA THR A 10 -1.28 22.71 19.24
C THR A 10 -0.60 21.36 19.53
N LEU A 11 -0.50 20.93 20.78
CA LEU A 11 0.05 19.60 21.12
C LEU A 11 -0.76 18.46 20.50
N SER A 12 -2.09 18.56 20.51
CA SER A 12 -2.98 17.52 19.94
C SER A 12 -2.83 17.37 18.42
N THR A 13 -2.42 18.42 17.71
CA THR A 13 -2.21 18.37 16.25
C THR A 13 -0.88 17.73 15.82
N VAL A 14 0.09 17.58 16.73
CA VAL A 14 1.43 17.03 16.41
C VAL A 14 1.50 15.52 16.63
N VAL A 15 0.58 14.93 17.40
CA VAL A 15 0.54 13.48 17.65
C VAL A 15 0.04 12.68 16.43
N GLY A 16 -0.41 13.37 15.37
CA GLY A 16 -0.89 12.77 14.12
C GLY A 16 0.16 12.66 13.01
N CYS A 17 1.43 12.99 13.27
CA CYS A 17 2.48 12.75 12.28
C CYS A 17 2.64 11.24 12.10
N ALA A 18 2.24 10.77 10.91
CA ALA A 18 2.45 9.43 10.41
C ALA A 18 3.77 8.87 10.95
N ASN A 19 3.68 7.83 11.76
CA ASN A 19 4.82 7.01 12.12
C ASN A 19 4.80 5.86 11.11
N PRO A 20 5.31 6.07 9.88
CA PRO A 20 5.34 5.00 8.91
C PRO A 20 6.14 3.87 9.52
N GLU A 21 5.61 2.66 9.40
CA GLU A 21 6.35 1.46 9.75
C GLU A 21 7.73 1.49 9.09
N PRO A 22 8.77 0.95 9.74
CA PRO A 22 10.12 0.94 9.17
C PRO A 22 10.10 0.33 7.76
N LEU A 23 10.98 0.84 6.91
CA LEU A 23 11.16 0.33 5.54
C LEU A 23 11.27 -1.20 5.57
N GLY A 24 10.45 -1.86 4.74
CA GLY A 24 10.43 -3.32 4.64
C GLY A 24 9.48 -4.03 5.63
N TYR A 25 8.78 -3.32 6.52
CA TYR A 25 7.81 -3.94 7.44
C TYR A 25 6.78 -4.81 6.72
N HIS A 26 6.12 -4.29 5.69
CA HIS A 26 5.11 -5.06 4.94
C HIS A 26 5.72 -6.27 4.21
N GLN A 27 6.93 -6.13 3.67
CA GLN A 27 7.60 -7.24 2.99
C GLN A 27 8.00 -8.34 4.00
N ASN A 28 8.46 -7.94 5.19
CA ASN A 28 8.74 -8.87 6.28
C ASN A 28 7.46 -9.55 6.78
N LEU A 29 6.35 -8.80 6.92
CA LEU A 29 5.06 -9.37 7.32
C LEU A 29 4.58 -10.43 6.32
N VAL A 30 4.60 -10.12 5.03
CA VAL A 30 4.26 -11.08 3.96
C VAL A 30 5.17 -12.30 4.02
N LYS A 31 6.48 -12.09 4.15
CA LYS A 31 7.46 -13.19 4.25
C LYS A 31 7.21 -14.07 5.48
N GLN A 32 6.93 -13.47 6.64
CA GLN A 32 6.60 -14.20 7.87
C GLN A 32 5.30 -15.00 7.69
N GLN A 33 4.25 -14.38 7.15
CA GLN A 33 2.98 -15.06 6.88
C GLN A 33 3.17 -16.23 5.91
N GLN A 34 3.96 -16.08 4.85
CA GLN A 34 4.24 -17.14 3.89
C GLN A 34 5.13 -18.26 4.45
N ILE A 35 6.08 -17.94 5.35
CA ILE A 35 6.97 -18.93 5.96
C ILE A 35 6.21 -19.80 6.98
N TYR A 36 5.34 -19.20 7.78
CA TYR A 36 4.68 -19.89 8.89
C TYR A 36 3.28 -20.42 8.54
N ASN A 37 2.70 -19.98 7.42
CA ASN A 37 1.45 -20.52 6.90
C ASN A 37 1.65 -21.09 5.48
N PRO A 38 1.93 -22.40 5.34
CA PRO A 38 2.07 -23.05 4.05
C PRO A 38 0.77 -23.05 3.23
N ASN A 39 -0.39 -22.81 3.86
CA ASN A 39 -1.69 -22.71 3.21
C ASN A 39 -2.10 -21.27 2.88
N ALA A 40 -1.25 -20.27 3.16
CA ALA A 40 -1.58 -18.86 2.94
C ALA A 40 -2.04 -18.57 1.50
N THR A 41 -1.47 -19.25 0.50
CA THR A 41 -1.90 -19.11 -0.89
C THR A 41 -3.33 -19.60 -1.10
N LEU A 42 -3.71 -20.74 -0.52
CA LEU A 42 -5.06 -21.30 -0.65
C LEU A 42 -6.10 -20.48 0.11
N GLU A 43 -5.75 -20.02 1.32
CA GLU A 43 -6.62 -19.20 2.16
C GLU A 43 -6.89 -17.82 1.55
N ASN A 44 -5.95 -17.28 0.76
CA ASN A 44 -6.09 -15.97 0.12
C ASN A 44 -6.74 -16.02 -1.27
N LEU A 45 -7.12 -17.19 -1.80
CA LEU A 45 -7.72 -17.30 -3.15
C LEU A 45 -9.01 -16.48 -3.30
N GLU A 46 -9.79 -16.37 -2.22
CA GLU A 46 -11.08 -15.67 -2.21
C GLU A 46 -10.98 -14.28 -1.57
N VAL A 47 -9.79 -13.90 -1.10
CA VAL A 47 -9.56 -12.61 -0.43
C VAL A 47 -9.31 -11.53 -1.47
N ILE A 48 -10.28 -10.63 -1.63
CA ILE A 48 -10.08 -9.41 -2.42
C ILE A 48 -9.44 -8.36 -1.50
N PRO A 49 -8.22 -7.88 -1.82
CA PRO A 49 -7.57 -6.89 -0.99
C PRO A 49 -8.35 -5.56 -1.00
N GLU A 50 -8.62 -5.03 0.19
CA GLU A 50 -9.25 -3.72 0.33
C GLU A 50 -8.22 -2.61 0.08
N GLY A 51 -8.52 -1.70 -0.84
CA GLY A 51 -7.67 -0.55 -1.16
C GLY A 51 -7.89 -0.03 -2.58
N ASN A 52 -7.45 1.20 -2.84
CA ASN A 52 -7.53 1.86 -4.14
C ASN A 52 -6.28 1.62 -5.04
N GLY A 53 -5.33 0.80 -4.61
CA GLY A 53 -4.08 0.56 -5.34
C GLY A 53 -3.11 1.76 -5.38
N GLU A 54 -3.37 2.81 -4.60
CA GLU A 54 -2.63 4.08 -4.67
C GLU A 54 -1.13 3.93 -4.32
N LYS A 55 -0.76 2.95 -3.48
CA LYS A 55 0.66 2.61 -3.24
C LYS A 55 1.36 2.08 -4.50
N MET A 56 0.69 1.25 -5.30
CA MET A 56 1.24 0.75 -6.56
C MET A 56 1.38 1.88 -7.58
N GLU A 57 0.39 2.77 -7.65
CA GLU A 57 0.43 3.92 -8.54
C GLU A 57 1.54 4.92 -8.15
N GLY A 58 1.71 5.21 -6.85
CA GLY A 58 2.77 6.10 -6.36
C GLY A 58 4.18 5.56 -6.65
N VAL A 59 4.41 4.25 -6.45
CA VAL A 59 5.69 3.60 -6.78
C VAL A 59 5.94 3.62 -8.28
N TYR A 60 4.93 3.27 -9.08
CA TYR A 60 5.02 3.29 -10.54
C TYR A 60 5.35 4.69 -11.06
N SER A 61 4.69 5.72 -10.51
CA SER A 61 4.90 7.10 -10.90
C SER A 61 6.29 7.61 -10.56
N THR A 62 6.80 7.24 -9.38
CA THR A 62 8.17 7.57 -8.96
C THR A 62 9.21 6.93 -9.89
N TYR A 63 8.99 5.67 -10.29
CA TYR A 63 9.95 4.93 -11.11
C TYR A 63 9.93 5.33 -12.59
N THR A 64 8.74 5.60 -13.14
CA THR A 64 8.56 5.88 -14.58
C THR A 64 8.44 7.36 -14.92
N GLY A 65 8.23 8.22 -13.93
CA GLY A 65 7.92 9.64 -14.11
C GLY A 65 6.52 9.93 -14.66
N LYS A 66 5.68 8.89 -14.85
CA LYS A 66 4.32 9.01 -15.41
C LYS A 66 3.28 9.08 -14.30
N LYS A 67 2.24 9.88 -14.43
CA LYS A 67 1.11 9.99 -13.46
C LYS A 67 -0.16 9.46 -14.10
N GLY A 68 -1.17 9.09 -13.31
CA GLY A 68 -2.40 8.42 -13.75
C GLY A 68 -3.03 8.95 -15.05
N GLU A 69 -2.97 10.26 -15.30
CA GLU A 69 -3.49 10.90 -16.52
C GLU A 69 -2.74 10.51 -17.82
N SER A 70 -1.47 10.08 -17.73
CA SER A 70 -0.67 9.61 -18.88
C SER A 70 -0.62 8.09 -19.00
N LEU A 71 -1.27 7.38 -18.08
CA LEU A 71 -1.46 5.93 -18.17
C LEU A 71 -2.66 5.67 -19.07
N GLN A 72 -2.42 5.22 -20.30
CA GLN A 72 -3.47 4.65 -21.11
C GLN A 72 -4.05 3.45 -20.35
N SER A 73 -5.37 3.44 -20.14
CA SER A 73 -6.04 2.31 -19.52
C SER A 73 -5.72 1.05 -20.34
N ALA A 74 -4.86 0.20 -19.80
CA ALA A 74 -4.54 -1.07 -20.42
C ALA A 74 -5.76 -1.96 -20.24
N ASN A 75 -6.50 -2.19 -21.32
CA ASN A 75 -7.56 -3.19 -21.32
C ASN A 75 -6.99 -4.51 -20.81
N SER A 76 -7.64 -5.13 -19.82
CA SER A 76 -7.27 -6.48 -19.37
C SER A 76 -7.23 -7.42 -20.57
N GLN A 77 -6.05 -7.93 -20.89
CA GLN A 77 -5.87 -8.96 -21.91
C GLN A 77 -5.72 -10.32 -21.24
N VAL A 78 -6.58 -11.26 -21.62
CA VAL A 78 -6.41 -12.67 -21.25
C VAL A 78 -5.39 -13.26 -22.21
N LEU A 79 -4.24 -13.67 -21.69
CA LEU A 79 -3.21 -14.38 -22.47
C LEU A 79 -3.70 -15.81 -22.73
N THR A 80 -4.13 -16.11 -23.96
CA THR A 80 -4.70 -17.41 -24.34
C THR A 80 -3.67 -18.47 -24.73
N GLY A 81 -2.39 -18.30 -24.38
CA GLY A 81 -1.38 -19.33 -24.58
C GLY A 81 0.05 -18.82 -24.53
N PHE A 82 0.94 -19.64 -23.96
CA PHE A 82 2.38 -19.56 -24.14
C PHE A 82 2.77 -20.74 -25.03
N ALA A 83 2.61 -20.60 -26.35
CA ALA A 83 2.98 -21.64 -27.31
C ALA A 83 4.42 -21.41 -27.79
N ASN A 84 5.37 -22.12 -27.16
CA ASN A 84 6.30 -23.07 -27.78
C ASN A 84 7.21 -23.69 -26.72
#